data_AF-A0AAX3WBR8-F1
#
_entry.id   AF-A0AAX3WBR8-F1
#
_cell.length_a   1.000
_cell.length_b   1.000
_cell.length_c   1.000
_cell.angle_alpha   90.00
_cell.angle_beta   90.00
_cell.angle_gamma   90.00
#
_symmetry.space_group_name_H-M   'P 1'
#
loop_
_entity.id
_entity.type
_entity.pdbx_description
1 polymer ?
#
loop_
_entity_poly.entity_id
_entity_poly.type
_entity_poly.pdbx_seq_one_letter_code
_entity_poly.pdbx_strand_id
1 'polypeptide(L)'
;MPIFFVTLIDEAQIVYPAGCELGWRPNPGIVDIRRHYRRALQGLDYLGMLDPAFYVSTQRVQGVPRFLLWHAHALVWNTSKCALDAWAERVRPTMSAYLPYASAVDCRVVKPWDLRQVIWYANKTPYKQYQVWRRDSGSLGQQKRNMNGINSVRLYAELHDMTLPELTLAGGMGRPVLSHTEASASSW
;
A
#
# COMPACT_ATOMS: atom_id res chain seq x y z
N MET A 1 0.09 -15.93 20.30
CA MET A 1 0.84 -15.93 19.03
C MET A 1 1.07 -14.50 18.59
N PRO A 2 2.29 -14.10 18.20
CA PRO A 2 2.54 -12.73 17.73
C PRO A 2 1.84 -12.47 16.39
N ILE A 3 1.34 -11.24 16.24
CA ILE A 3 0.86 -10.71 14.96
C ILE A 3 1.83 -9.61 14.55
N PHE A 4 2.18 -9.58 13.27
CA PHE A 4 3.05 -8.57 12.69
C PHE A 4 2.27 -7.71 11.71
N PHE A 5 2.57 -6.42 11.69
CA PHE A 5 2.11 -5.51 10.67
C PHE A 5 3.24 -5.29 9.67
N VAL A 6 2.95 -5.63 8.42
CA VAL A 6 3.89 -5.56 7.30
C VAL A 6 3.40 -4.49 6.35
N THR A 7 4.30 -3.59 5.95
CA THR A 7 4.05 -2.61 4.90
C THR A 7 4.99 -2.87 3.73
N LEU A 8 4.44 -2.97 2.52
CA LEU A 8 5.17 -3.15 1.28
C LEU A 8 4.94 -1.95 0.36
N ILE A 9 6.02 -1.30 -0.07
CA ILE A 9 6.01 -0.13 -0.94
C ILE A 9 6.91 -0.42 -2.12
N ASP A 10 6.40 -0.20 -3.33
CA ASP A 10 7.20 -0.31 -4.54
C ASP A 10 6.78 0.81 -5.51
N GLU A 11 7.74 1.64 -5.92
CA GLU A 11 7.54 2.67 -6.95
C GLU A 11 7.11 2.05 -8.28
N ALA A 12 7.32 0.75 -8.45
CA ALA A 12 6.76 0.00 -9.55
C ALA A 12 5.21 -0.04 -9.55
N GLN A 13 4.54 0.44 -8.50
CA GLN A 13 3.09 0.49 -8.37
C GLN A 13 2.53 1.93 -8.42
N ILE A 14 3.31 2.87 -8.96
CA ILE A 14 2.81 4.22 -9.28
C ILE A 14 1.82 4.16 -10.45
N VAL A 15 0.69 4.85 -10.28
CA VAL A 15 -0.35 5.06 -11.29
C VAL A 15 -0.49 6.57 -11.54
N TYR A 16 -0.20 6.98 -12.77
CA TYR A 16 -0.34 8.34 -13.26
C TYR A 16 -1.79 8.63 -13.73
N PRO A 17 -2.21 9.90 -13.84
CA PRO A 17 -3.54 10.25 -14.34
C PRO A 17 -3.78 9.70 -15.75
N ALA A 18 -5.05 9.39 -16.07
CA ALA A 18 -5.44 8.93 -17.40
C ALA A 18 -4.97 9.89 -18.51
N GLY A 19 -4.51 9.34 -19.63
CA GLY A 19 -3.97 10.11 -20.75
C GLY A 19 -2.55 10.64 -20.53
N CYS A 20 -1.89 10.27 -19.44
CA CYS A 20 -0.50 10.62 -19.18
C CYS A 20 0.41 9.40 -19.24
N GLU A 21 1.28 9.35 -20.25
CA GLU A 21 2.36 8.38 -20.37
C GLU A 21 3.68 9.02 -19.91
N LEU A 22 3.83 9.22 -18.60
CA LEU A 22 5.09 9.67 -18.01
C LEU A 22 5.81 8.46 -17.40
N GLY A 23 6.63 7.79 -18.21
CA GLY A 23 7.44 6.67 -17.76
C GLY A 23 7.79 5.69 -18.87
N TRP A 24 8.56 4.66 -18.51
CA TRP A 24 9.01 3.62 -19.42
C TRP A 24 8.01 2.46 -19.57
N ARG A 25 6.85 2.55 -18.90
CA ARG A 25 5.86 1.48 -18.83
C ARG A 25 4.44 2.03 -18.66
N PRO A 26 3.41 1.26 -19.04
CA PRO A 26 2.02 1.60 -18.75
C PRO A 26 1.71 1.61 -17.24
N ASN A 27 0.65 2.31 -16.87
CA ASN A 27 0.09 2.24 -15.52
C ASN A 27 -0.29 0.79 -15.18
N PRO A 28 0.11 0.25 -14.02
CA PRO A 28 -0.32 -1.08 -13.61
C PRO A 28 -1.81 -1.06 -13.24
N GLY A 29 -2.53 -2.09 -13.68
CA GLY A 29 -3.92 -2.29 -13.25
C GLY A 29 -3.99 -2.79 -11.81
N ILE A 30 -5.12 -2.57 -11.13
CA ILE A 30 -5.29 -2.99 -9.72
C ILE A 30 -5.08 -4.51 -9.52
N VAL A 31 -5.45 -5.31 -10.51
CA VAL A 31 -5.22 -6.77 -10.51
C VAL A 31 -3.73 -7.10 -10.51
N ASP A 32 -2.91 -6.35 -11.26
CA ASP A 32 -1.47 -6.55 -11.34
C ASP A 32 -0.76 -6.10 -10.07
N ILE A 33 -1.17 -4.95 -9.52
CA ILE A 33 -0.71 -4.45 -8.22
C ILE A 33 -1.00 -5.48 -7.13
N ARG A 34 -2.24 -5.98 -7.08
CA ARG A 34 -2.66 -7.02 -6.13
C ARG A 34 -1.83 -8.29 -6.30
N ARG A 35 -1.62 -8.74 -7.54
CA ARG A 35 -0.82 -9.93 -7.85
C ARG A 35 0.64 -9.75 -7.42
N HIS A 36 1.23 -8.58 -7.65
CA HIS A 36 2.59 -8.24 -7.25
C HIS A 36 2.77 -8.40 -5.72
N TYR A 37 1.93 -7.75 -4.92
CA TYR A 37 2.04 -7.85 -3.46
C TYR A 37 1.67 -9.24 -2.91
N ARG A 38 0.73 -9.96 -3.54
CA ARG A 38 0.43 -11.36 -3.17
C ARG A 38 1.63 -12.29 -3.36
N ARG A 39 2.41 -12.07 -4.43
CA ARG A 39 3.64 -12.84 -4.69
C ARG A 39 4.72 -12.53 -3.65
N ALA A 40 4.88 -11.26 -3.28
CA ALA A 40 5.83 -10.87 -2.23
C ALA A 40 5.50 -11.51 -0.87
N LEU A 41 4.21 -11.64 -0.54
CA LEU A 41 3.73 -12.27 0.69
C LEU A 41 3.55 -13.80 0.59
N GLN A 42 4.05 -14.44 -0.47
CA GLN A 42 3.90 -15.88 -0.66
C GLN A 42 4.56 -16.67 0.49
N GLY A 43 3.85 -17.69 0.98
CA GLY A 43 4.30 -18.54 2.09
C GLY A 43 4.00 -18.01 3.49
N LEU A 44 3.36 -16.84 3.61
CA LEU A 44 2.88 -16.29 4.87
C LEU A 44 1.38 -16.49 5.05
N ASP A 45 0.95 -16.57 6.31
CA ASP A 45 -0.46 -16.47 6.69
C ASP A 45 -0.79 -15.01 6.96
N TYR A 46 -1.66 -14.43 6.13
CA TYR A 46 -1.93 -13.00 6.20
C TYR A 46 -3.31 -12.59 5.69
N LEU A 47 -3.76 -11.45 6.20
CA LEU A 47 -4.86 -10.66 5.68
C LEU A 47 -4.39 -9.20 5.57
N GLY A 48 -4.65 -8.56 4.44
CA GLY A 48 -4.16 -7.22 4.16
C GLY A 48 -5.01 -6.48 3.15
N MET A 49 -4.61 -5.24 2.86
CA MET A 49 -5.31 -4.35 1.95
C MET A 49 -4.32 -3.48 1.18
N LEU A 50 -4.68 -3.15 -0.06
CA LEU A 50 -4.02 -2.13 -0.87
C LEU A 50 -4.49 -0.75 -0.41
N ASP A 51 -3.54 0.13 -0.06
CA ASP A 51 -3.79 1.52 0.33
C ASP A 51 -3.18 2.47 -0.72
N PRO A 52 -3.94 3.43 -1.27
CA PRO A 52 -3.40 4.41 -2.18
C PRO A 52 -2.79 5.62 -1.44
N ALA A 53 -1.51 5.88 -1.66
CA ALA A 53 -0.88 7.14 -1.24
C ALA A 53 -1.06 8.21 -2.34
N PHE A 54 -1.81 9.27 -2.04
CA PHE A 54 -2.09 10.34 -3.00
C PHE A 54 -1.02 11.43 -2.98
N TYR A 55 -0.29 11.56 -4.08
CA TYR A 55 0.74 12.58 -4.29
C TYR A 55 0.19 13.73 -5.12
N VAL A 56 0.45 14.97 -4.71
CA VAL A 56 -0.05 16.18 -5.34
C VAL A 56 1.06 17.21 -5.54
N SER A 57 0.83 18.16 -6.45
CA SER A 57 1.78 19.22 -6.79
C SER A 57 3.12 18.67 -7.29
N THR A 58 3.07 17.57 -8.05
CA THR A 58 4.25 16.80 -8.43
C THR A 58 4.86 17.22 -9.76
N GLN A 59 4.36 18.28 -10.42
CA GLN A 59 4.76 18.66 -11.78
C GLN A 59 6.27 18.88 -11.90
N ARG A 60 6.86 19.56 -10.90
CA ARG A 60 8.29 19.87 -10.89
C ARG A 60 9.19 18.66 -10.64
N VAL A 61 8.64 17.57 -10.10
CA VAL A 61 9.40 16.37 -9.73
C VAL A 61 9.19 15.23 -10.73
N GLN A 62 7.93 15.04 -11.15
CA GLN A 62 7.44 13.89 -11.92
C GLN A 62 6.85 14.29 -13.28
N GLY A 63 6.75 15.58 -13.62
CA GLY A 63 6.08 16.04 -14.84
C GLY A 63 4.54 15.97 -14.81
N VAL A 64 3.96 15.20 -13.88
CA VAL A 64 2.50 15.11 -13.67
C VAL A 64 1.99 15.98 -12.53
N PRO A 65 0.73 16.41 -12.57
CA PRO A 65 0.13 17.17 -11.47
C PRO A 65 -0.06 16.40 -10.16
N ARG A 66 -0.28 15.09 -10.28
CA ARG A 66 -0.60 14.18 -9.20
C ARG A 66 -0.39 12.75 -9.67
N PHE A 67 -0.27 11.82 -8.73
CA PHE A 67 -0.29 10.38 -9.01
C PHE A 67 -0.68 9.61 -7.73
N LEU A 68 -1.00 8.34 -7.89
CA LEU A 68 -1.18 7.40 -6.78
C LEU A 68 0.03 6.48 -6.68
N LEU A 69 0.53 6.26 -5.47
CA LEU A 69 1.45 5.16 -5.18
C LEU A 69 0.71 4.14 -4.35
N TRP A 70 0.42 2.98 -4.96
CA TRP A 70 -0.19 1.87 -4.24
C TRP A 70 0.84 1.18 -3.36
N HIS A 71 0.42 0.81 -2.15
CA HIS A 71 1.22 0.02 -1.23
C HIS A 71 0.31 -0.98 -0.51
N ALA A 72 0.90 -2.02 0.07
CA ALA A 72 0.14 -3.03 0.81
C ALA A 72 0.40 -2.93 2.31
N HIS A 73 -0.67 -3.05 3.09
CA HIS A 73 -0.63 -3.26 4.52
C HIS A 73 -1.16 -4.65 4.84
N ALA A 74 -0.40 -5.49 5.54
CA ALA A 74 -0.80 -6.85 5.88
C ALA A 74 -0.58 -7.15 7.37
N LEU A 75 -1.57 -7.79 7.98
CA LEU A 75 -1.42 -8.49 9.24
C LEU A 75 -0.93 -9.91 8.93
N VAL A 76 0.21 -10.28 9.50
CA VAL A 76 0.87 -11.57 9.31
C VAL A 76 0.94 -12.31 10.63
N TRP A 77 0.66 -13.61 10.64
CA TRP A 77 0.72 -14.47 11.83
C TRP A 77 1.29 -15.85 11.48
N ASN A 78 1.26 -16.79 12.45
CA ASN A 78 1.85 -18.14 12.32
C ASN A 78 3.33 -18.13 11.89
N THR A 79 4.07 -17.09 12.25
CA THR A 79 5.50 -16.95 11.95
C THR A 79 6.26 -16.39 13.15
N SER A 80 7.58 -16.56 13.15
CA SER A 80 8.47 -15.98 14.15
C SER A 80 9.05 -14.65 13.66
N LYS A 81 9.51 -13.79 14.58
CA LYS A 81 10.20 -12.53 14.20
C LYS A 81 11.43 -12.81 13.33
N CYS A 82 12.23 -13.83 13.68
CA CYS A 82 13.41 -14.22 12.92
C CYS A 82 13.06 -14.69 11.50
N ALA A 83 12.01 -15.50 11.34
CA ALA A 83 11.55 -15.95 10.02
C ALA A 83 11.02 -14.78 9.18
N LEU A 84 10.29 -13.84 9.81
CA LEU A 84 9.79 -12.65 9.13
C LEU A 84 10.92 -11.70 8.72
N ASP A 85 11.96 -11.54 9.54
CA ASP A 85 13.14 -10.73 9.19
C ASP A 85 13.90 -11.34 8.02
N ALA A 86 14.11 -12.67 8.04
CA ALA A 86 14.73 -13.37 6.93
C ALA A 86 13.90 -13.25 5.64
N TRP A 87 12.57 -13.26 5.74
CA TRP A 87 11.69 -12.98 4.61
C TRP A 87 11.86 -11.53 4.11
N ALA A 88 11.86 -10.55 5.01
CA ALA A 88 11.99 -9.14 4.65
C ALA A 88 13.31 -8.85 3.93
N GLU A 89 14.42 -9.44 4.40
CA GLU A 89 15.74 -9.30 3.76
C GLU A 89 15.79 -9.91 2.34
N ARG A 90 14.99 -10.94 2.05
CA ARG A 90 14.87 -11.49 0.68
C ARG A 90 13.98 -10.65 -0.23
N VAL A 91 12.93 -10.03 0.31
CA VAL A 91 11.96 -9.24 -0.47
C VAL A 91 12.46 -7.83 -0.75
N ARG A 92 13.13 -7.20 0.22
CA ARG A 92 13.62 -5.81 0.15
C ARG A 92 14.41 -5.47 -1.13
N PRO A 93 15.29 -6.34 -1.68
CA PRO A 93 16.00 -6.05 -2.93
C PRO A 93 15.12 -6.08 -4.20
N THR A 94 13.91 -6.61 -4.11
CA THR A 94 12.99 -6.78 -5.26
C THR A 94 12.03 -5.61 -5.43
N MET A 95 12.06 -4.64 -4.52
CA MET A 95 11.17 -3.48 -4.48
C MET A 95 11.97 -2.21 -4.22
N SER A 96 11.53 -1.11 -4.79
CA SER A 96 12.16 0.19 -4.58
C SER A 96 11.15 1.16 -3.96
N ALA A 97 11.48 1.72 -2.80
CA ALA A 97 10.63 2.76 -2.23
C ALA A 97 10.81 4.06 -3.02
N TYR A 98 9.70 4.71 -3.38
CA TYR A 98 9.74 5.97 -4.15
C TYR A 98 10.50 7.10 -3.43
N LEU A 99 10.56 7.08 -2.10
CA LEU A 99 11.27 8.09 -1.33
C LEU A 99 12.68 7.59 -0.99
N PRO A 100 13.70 8.45 -1.11
CA PRO A 100 15.05 8.09 -0.71
C PRO A 100 15.07 7.78 0.79
N TYR A 101 15.80 6.73 1.16
CA TYR A 101 15.94 6.20 2.52
C TYR A 101 14.66 5.63 3.13
N ALA A 102 13.54 5.63 2.42
CA ALA A 102 12.37 4.88 2.85
C ALA A 102 12.60 3.38 2.62
N SER A 103 12.12 2.59 3.58
CA SER A 103 12.15 1.14 3.48
C SER A 103 11.01 0.66 2.57
N ALA A 104 11.33 -0.16 1.55
CA ALA A 104 10.32 -0.83 0.74
C ALA A 104 9.54 -1.90 1.53
N VAL A 105 10.14 -2.42 2.61
CA VAL A 105 9.55 -3.45 3.48
C VAL A 105 9.71 -3.05 4.95
N ASP A 106 8.61 -2.70 5.61
CA ASP A 106 8.58 -2.42 7.05
C ASP A 106 7.82 -3.53 7.78
N CYS A 107 8.38 -4.00 8.91
CA CYS A 107 7.81 -5.08 9.71
C CYS A 107 7.84 -4.69 11.18
N ARG A 108 6.67 -4.65 11.82
CA ARG A 108 6.55 -4.34 13.25
C ARG A 108 5.65 -5.32 13.97
N VAL A 109 5.95 -5.62 15.23
CA VAL A 109 5.06 -6.42 16.08
C VAL A 109 3.83 -5.60 16.44
N VAL A 110 2.65 -6.20 16.34
CA VAL A 110 1.38 -5.62 16.79
C VAL A 110 1.13 -6.06 18.22
N LYS A 111 1.00 -5.10 19.13
CA LYS A 111 0.57 -5.36 20.50
C LYS A 111 -0.92 -5.76 20.49
N PRO A 112 -1.37 -6.71 21.31
CA PRO A 112 -2.75 -7.17 21.29
C PRO A 112 -3.80 -6.07 21.40
N TRP A 113 -3.56 -5.07 22.26
CA TRP A 113 -4.46 -3.92 22.44
C TRP A 113 -4.48 -2.95 21.25
N ASP A 114 -3.44 -2.95 20.40
CA ASP A 114 -3.36 -2.12 19.20
C ASP A 114 -3.99 -2.79 17.97
N LEU A 115 -4.30 -4.10 18.04
CA LEU A 115 -4.74 -4.88 16.88
C LEU A 115 -5.97 -4.26 16.19
N ARG A 116 -6.98 -3.88 16.97
CA ARG A 116 -8.19 -3.23 16.44
C ARG A 116 -7.86 -1.92 15.73
N GLN A 117 -6.96 -1.13 16.31
CA GLN A 117 -6.53 0.14 15.71
C GLN A 117 -5.75 -0.10 14.41
N VAL A 118 -4.93 -1.14 14.34
CA VAL A 118 -4.19 -1.50 13.12
C VAL A 118 -5.14 -1.99 12.02
N ILE A 119 -6.16 -2.79 12.36
CA ILE A 119 -7.19 -3.21 11.41
C ILE A 119 -7.89 -1.97 10.84
N TRP A 120 -8.33 -1.04 11.68
CA TRP A 120 -8.93 0.22 11.22
C TRP A 120 -7.96 1.06 10.38
N TYR A 121 -6.70 1.14 10.80
CA TYR A 121 -5.68 1.88 10.06
C TYR A 121 -5.47 1.30 8.65
N ALA A 122 -5.48 -0.02 8.49
CA ALA A 122 -5.29 -0.69 7.21
C ALA A 122 -6.50 -0.58 6.27
N ASN A 123 -7.71 -0.36 6.81
CA ASN A 123 -8.96 -0.31 6.04
C ASN A 123 -9.55 1.11 5.88
N LYS A 124 -8.93 2.13 6.48
CA LYS A 124 -9.43 3.51 6.37
C LYS A 124 -9.21 4.04 4.94
N THR A 125 -10.14 4.85 4.44
CA THR A 125 -9.89 5.66 3.26
C THR A 125 -8.69 6.60 3.49
N PRO A 126 -7.81 6.82 2.50
CA PRO A 126 -6.74 7.78 2.63
C PRO A 126 -7.26 9.19 2.91
N TYR A 127 -6.84 9.75 4.04
CA TYR A 127 -7.19 11.12 4.44
C TYR A 127 -5.99 12.08 4.38
N LYS A 128 -4.84 11.57 3.92
CA LYS A 128 -3.57 12.30 3.83
C LYS A 128 -3.20 12.48 2.37
N GLN A 129 -2.60 13.62 2.08
CA GLN A 129 -1.94 13.90 0.80
C GLN A 129 -0.45 14.11 1.02
N TYR A 130 0.32 13.82 -0.01
CA TYR A 130 1.77 13.92 0.00
C TYR A 130 2.25 14.90 -1.07
N GLN A 131 3.18 15.76 -0.70
CA GLN A 131 3.89 16.64 -1.64
C GLN A 131 5.36 16.22 -1.64
N VAL A 132 5.98 16.28 -2.81
CA VAL A 132 7.39 15.99 -2.99
C VAL A 132 8.12 17.18 -3.61
N TRP A 133 9.38 17.35 -3.22
CA TRP A 133 10.30 18.33 -3.80
C TRP A 133 11.69 17.71 -3.92
N ARG A 134 12.54 18.29 -4.76
CA ARG A 134 13.96 17.96 -4.80
C ARG A 134 14.69 18.83 -3.78
N ARG A 135 15.51 18.21 -2.93
CA ARG A 135 16.46 18.90 -2.05
C ARG A 135 17.69 19.33 -2.84
N ASP A 136 18.49 20.23 -2.29
CA ASP A 136 19.76 20.66 -2.89
C ASP A 136 20.73 19.48 -3.11
N SER A 137 20.65 18.44 -2.28
CA SER A 137 21.42 17.20 -2.44
C SER A 137 20.95 16.30 -3.60
N GLY A 138 19.91 16.70 -4.35
CA GLY A 138 19.29 15.92 -5.43
C GLY A 138 18.27 14.86 -4.95
N SER A 139 18.27 14.53 -3.66
CA SER A 139 17.30 13.60 -3.05
C SER A 139 15.88 14.18 -2.99
N LEU A 140 14.87 13.31 -2.98
CA LEU A 140 13.48 13.74 -2.75
C LEU A 140 13.21 14.02 -1.27
N GLY A 141 12.59 15.16 -0.99
CA GLY A 141 11.87 15.43 0.25
C GLY A 141 10.39 15.13 0.09
N GLN A 142 9.73 14.78 1.19
CA GLN A 142 8.29 14.58 1.24
C GLN A 142 7.68 15.32 2.44
N GLN A 143 6.48 15.87 2.23
CA GLN A 143 5.66 16.44 3.29
C GLN A 143 4.27 15.80 3.24
N LYS A 144 3.81 15.37 4.42
CA LYS A 144 2.50 14.79 4.65
C LYS A 144 1.57 15.84 5.25
N ARG A 145 0.37 15.99 4.70
CA ARG A 145 -0.69 16.89 5.26
C ARG A 145 -2.06 16.23 5.17
N ASN A 146 -3.04 16.77 5.89
CA ASN A 146 -4.43 16.38 5.69
C ASN A 146 -4.87 16.73 4.27
N MET A 147 -5.68 15.86 3.67
CA MET A 147 -6.24 16.09 2.35
C MET A 147 -7.29 17.20 2.42
N ASN A 148 -7.27 18.13 1.46
CA ASN A 148 -8.31 19.14 1.31
C ASN A 148 -9.49 18.61 0.47
N GLY A 149 -10.64 19.30 0.51
CA GLY A 149 -11.85 18.84 -0.18
C GLY A 149 -11.68 18.62 -1.69
N ILE A 150 -10.93 19.48 -2.38
CA ILE A 150 -10.63 19.31 -3.82
C ILE A 150 -9.91 17.99 -4.06
N ASN A 151 -8.88 17.70 -3.26
CA ASN A 151 -8.09 16.49 -3.38
C ASN A 151 -8.86 15.24 -2.93
N SER A 152 -9.81 15.37 -1.99
CA SER A 152 -10.72 14.28 -1.62
C SER A 152 -11.63 13.88 -2.77
N VAL A 153 -12.24 14.85 -3.47
CA VAL A 153 -13.06 14.57 -4.67
C VAL A 153 -12.22 13.94 -5.77
N ARG A 154 -10.98 14.39 -5.95
CA ARG A 154 -10.06 13.81 -6.94
C ARG A 154 -9.69 12.38 -6.60
N LEU A 155 -9.33 12.09 -5.36
CA LEU A 155 -9.05 10.73 -4.92
C LEU A 155 -10.30 9.84 -5.08
N TYR A 156 -11.48 10.34 -4.72
CA TYR A 156 -12.73 9.63 -4.94
C TYR A 156 -12.91 9.27 -6.42
N ALA A 157 -12.70 10.22 -7.35
CA ALA A 157 -12.81 9.94 -8.78
C ALA A 157 -11.84 8.85 -9.26
N GLU A 158 -10.64 8.74 -8.68
CA GLU A 158 -9.69 7.66 -9.02
C GLU A 158 -10.10 6.30 -8.42
N LEU A 159 -10.92 6.27 -7.38
CA LEU A 159 -11.27 5.06 -6.61
C LEU A 159 -12.73 4.62 -6.75
N HIS A 160 -13.59 5.41 -7.41
CA HIS A 160 -15.05 5.23 -7.34
C HIS A 160 -15.55 3.88 -7.87
N ASP A 161 -14.82 3.29 -8.82
CA ASP A 161 -15.14 1.98 -9.40
C ASP A 161 -14.48 0.81 -8.64
N MET A 162 -13.69 1.07 -7.59
CA MET A 162 -12.99 0.04 -6.83
C MET A 162 -13.80 -0.42 -5.64
N THR A 163 -13.82 -1.73 -5.43
CA THR A 163 -14.49 -2.38 -4.31
C THR A 163 -13.49 -2.83 -3.24
N LEU A 164 -13.94 -2.94 -1.98
CA LEU A 164 -13.09 -3.44 -0.89
C LEU A 164 -12.52 -4.84 -1.17
N PRO A 165 -13.27 -5.82 -1.72
CA PRO A 165 -12.72 -7.13 -2.10
C PRO A 165 -11.60 -7.04 -3.15
N GLU A 166 -11.67 -6.10 -4.10
CA GLU A 166 -10.61 -5.91 -5.10
C GLU A 166 -9.32 -5.37 -4.49
N LEU A 167 -9.43 -4.57 -3.42
CA LEU A 167 -8.29 -4.04 -2.68
C LEU A 167 -7.74 -5.03 -1.64
N THR A 168 -8.46 -6.10 -1.33
CA THR A 168 -8.10 -7.02 -0.25
C THR A 168 -7.09 -8.09 -0.70
N LEU A 169 -6.17 -8.42 0.20
CA LEU A 169 -5.09 -9.40 0.02
C LEU A 169 -5.21 -10.48 1.09
N ALA A 170 -5.14 -11.76 0.71
CA ALA A 170 -5.11 -12.85 1.68
C ALA A 170 -4.27 -14.05 1.20
N GLY A 171 -3.52 -14.64 2.13
CA GLY A 171 -2.69 -15.83 1.91
C GLY A 171 -2.76 -16.79 3.09
N GLY A 172 -2.51 -18.06 2.79
CA GLY A 172 -2.57 -19.15 3.76
C GLY A 172 -3.87 -19.12 4.59
N MET A 173 -3.74 -19.12 5.91
CA MET A 173 -4.86 -19.08 6.87
C MET A 173 -5.66 -17.77 6.88
N GLY A 174 -5.24 -16.73 6.17
CA GLY A 174 -6.05 -15.53 5.98
C GLY A 174 -7.13 -15.67 4.91
N ARG A 175 -7.01 -16.63 3.98
CA ARG A 175 -8.03 -16.85 2.93
C ARG A 175 -9.38 -17.30 3.51
N PRO A 176 -9.45 -18.24 4.46
CA PRO A 176 -10.70 -18.57 5.13
C PRO A 176 -11.32 -17.36 5.85
N VAL A 177 -10.51 -16.52 6.49
CA VAL A 177 -10.98 -15.30 7.18
C VAL A 177 -11.64 -14.35 6.19
N LEU A 178 -10.97 -14.09 5.05
CA LEU A 178 -11.53 -13.25 3.99
C LEU A 178 -12.85 -13.82 3.46
N SER A 179 -12.87 -15.11 3.11
CA SER A 179 -14.05 -15.76 2.53
C SER A 179 -15.26 -15.69 3.48
N HIS A 180 -15.03 -15.92 4.78
CA HIS A 180 -16.09 -15.81 5.79
C HIS A 180 -16.57 -14.37 5.98
N THR A 181 -15.66 -13.40 5.91
CA THR A 181 -15.98 -11.97 6.01
C THR A 181 -16.81 -11.52 4.81
N GLU A 182 -16.44 -11.90 3.59
CA GLU A 182 -17.18 -11.59 2.35
C GLU A 182 -18.57 -12.22 2.36
N ALA A 183 -18.69 -13.49 2.77
CA ALA A 183 -19.98 -14.16 2.91
C ALA A 183 -20.87 -13.47 3.95
N SER A 184 -20.29 -13.07 5.08
CA SER A 184 -21.01 -12.36 6.14
C SER A 184 -21.39 -10.93 5.74
N ALA A 185 -20.60 -10.26 4.91
CA ALA A 185 -20.92 -8.92 4.41
C ALA A 185 -22.01 -8.95 3.33
N SER A 186 -22.08 -10.04 2.56
CA SER A 186 -23.08 -10.22 1.49
C SER A 186 -24.47 -10.58 2.01
N SER A 187 -24.60 -10.91 3.30
CA SER A 187 -25.88 -11.25 3.94
C SER A 187 -26.54 -10.08 4.67
N TRP A 188 -25.97 -8.88 4.59
CA TRP A 188 -26.52 -7.63 5.11
C TRP A 188 -27.21 -6.85 4.00
#